data_AF-A0A2R6FL46-F1
#
_entry.id   AF-A0A2R6FL46-F1
#
_cell.length_a   1.000
_cell.length_b   1.000
_cell.length_c   1.000
_cell.angle_alpha   90.00
_cell.angle_beta   90.00
_cell.angle_gamma   90.00
#
_symmetry.space_group_name_H-M   'P 1'
#
loop_
_entity.id
_entity.type
_entity.pdbx_description
1 polymer ?
#
loop_
_entity_poly.entity_id
_entity_poly.type
_entity_poly.pdbx_seq_one_letter_code
_entity_poly.pdbx_strand_id
1 'polypeptide(L)' 'MHPALRAVVSVLGGLFGGFTLGFLLSPDPTGVTPMLVGTALAVGFAVALYVTLGEEAAV' A
#
# COMPACT_ATOMS: atom_id res chain seq x y z
N MET A 1 10.47 12.37 -10.66
CA MET A 1 10.96 11.32 -9.74
C MET A 1 11.50 10.14 -10.55
N HIS A 2 12.64 9.53 -10.17
CA HIS A 2 13.16 8.35 -10.88
C HIS A 2 12.17 7.16 -10.78
N PRO A 3 11.86 6.42 -11.86
CA PRO A 3 10.81 5.39 -11.86
C PRO A 3 10.98 4.32 -10.79
N ALA A 4 12.23 3.91 -10.53
CA ALA A 4 12.54 2.91 -9.51
C ALA A 4 12.27 3.44 -8.09
N LEU A 5 12.61 4.71 -7.82
CA LEU A 5 12.33 5.31 -6.52
C LEU A 5 10.83 5.44 -6.29
N ARG A 6 10.08 5.82 -7.34
CA ARG A 6 8.60 5.89 -7.28
C ARG A 6 8.02 4.54 -6.89
N ALA A 7 8.42 3.48 -7.60
CA ALA A 7 7.99 2.12 -7.28
C ALA A 7 8.31 1.73 -5.83
N VAL A 8 9.53 1.99 -5.36
CA VAL A 8 9.94 1.66 -3.98
C VAL A 8 9.08 2.38 -2.96
N VAL A 9 8.90 3.70 -3.10
CA VAL A 9 8.09 4.50 -2.15
C VAL A 9 6.64 4.03 -2.15
N SER A 10 6.06 3.79 -3.34
CA SER A 10 4.68 3.32 -3.45
C SER A 10 4.48 1.95 -2.83
N VAL A 11 5.39 1.00 -3.07
CA VAL A 11 5.31 -0.35 -2.49
C VAL A 11 5.46 -0.30 -0.97
N LEU A 12 6.45 0.44 -0.45
CA LEU A 12 6.66 0.56 0.99
C LEU A 12 5.48 1.26 1.68
N GLY A 13 4.98 2.35 1.09
CA GLY A 13 3.81 3.06 1.58
C GLY A 13 2.54 2.20 1.54
N GLY A 14 2.36 1.45 0.46
CA GLY A 14 1.26 0.50 0.31
C GLY A 14 1.30 -0.61 1.35
N LEU A 15 2.46 -1.28 1.50
CA LEU A 15 2.66 -2.32 2.52
C LEU A 15 2.38 -1.78 3.92
N PHE A 16 2.97 -0.63 4.28
CA PHE A 16 2.79 -0.05 5.60
C PHE A 16 1.33 0.33 5.87
N GLY A 17 0.72 1.13 4.98
CA GLY A 17 -0.66 1.57 5.16
C GLY A 17 -1.66 0.42 5.09
N GLY A 18 -1.49 -0.47 4.10
CA GLY A 18 -2.40 -1.58 3.84
C GLY A 18 -2.43 -2.58 5.00
N PHE A 19 -1.28 -3.05 5.47
CA PHE A 19 -1.24 -3.97 6.60
C PHE A 19 -1.62 -3.30 7.91
N THR A 20 -1.22 -2.04 8.15
CA THR A 20 -1.66 -1.32 9.37
C THR A 20 -3.18 -1.27 9.44
N LEU A 21 -3.86 -0.90 8.34
CA LEU A 21 -5.32 -0.88 8.30
C LEU A 21 -5.93 -2.30 8.32
N GLY A 22 -5.30 -3.29 7.68
CA GLY A 22 -5.73 -4.68 7.75
C GLY A 22 -5.78 -5.20 9.19
N PHE A 23 -4.71 -5.03 9.95
CA PHE A 23 -4.68 -5.42 11.37
C PHE A 23 -5.61 -4.60 12.26
N LEU A 24 -5.78 -3.31 11.97
CA LEU A 24 -6.66 -2.43 12.75
C LEU A 24 -8.15 -2.72 12.52
N LEU A 25 -8.54 -2.97 11.27
CA LEU A 25 -9.95 -3.05 10.85
C LEU A 25 -10.49 -4.48 10.79
N SER A 26 -9.62 -5.48 10.68
CA SER A 26 -9.99 -6.89 10.67
C SER A 26 -9.25 -7.68 11.75
N PRO A 27 -9.53 -7.41 13.04
CA PRO A 27 -8.89 -8.12 14.12
C PRO A 27 -9.30 -9.61 14.10
N ASP A 28 -8.31 -10.48 13.98
CA ASP A 28 -8.46 -11.93 14.02
C ASP A 28 -7.25 -12.53 14.78
N PRO A 29 -7.47 -13.39 15.79
CA PRO A 29 -6.40 -13.94 16.61
C PRO A 29 -5.42 -14.83 15.83
N THR A 30 -5.82 -15.37 14.68
CA THR A 30 -4.93 -16.18 13.83
C THR A 30 -4.09 -15.33 12.87
N GLY A 31 -4.46 -14.05 12.69
CA GLY A 31 -3.81 -13.14 11.75
C GLY A 31 -4.14 -13.41 10.29
N VAL A 32 -5.01 -14.37 9.96
CA VAL A 32 -5.33 -14.76 8.57
C VAL A 32 -6.17 -13.68 7.89
N THR A 33 -7.25 -13.24 8.53
CA THR A 33 -8.12 -12.18 8.01
C THR A 33 -7.36 -10.86 7.77
N PRO A 34 -6.57 -10.32 8.73
CA PRO A 34 -5.83 -9.09 8.51
C PRO A 34 -4.70 -9.24 7.48
N MET A 35 -4.16 -10.44 7.29
CA MET A 35 -3.22 -10.73 6.20
C MET A 35 -3.88 -10.55 4.82
N LEU A 36 -5.06 -11.15 4.63
CA LEU A 36 -5.79 -11.08 3.36
C LEU A 36 -6.26 -9.66 3.07
N VAL A 37 -6.92 -9.02 4.04
CA VAL A 37 -7.40 -7.64 3.93
C VAL A 37 -6.22 -6.68 3.74
N GLY A 38 -5.17 -6.83 4.56
CA GLY A 38 -3.98 -6.00 4.49
C GLY A 38 -3.27 -6.10 3.15
N THR A 39 -3.18 -7.29 2.56
CA THR A 39 -2.61 -7.51 1.23
C THR A 39 -3.42 -6.80 0.15
N ALA A 40 -4.76 -6.94 0.17
CA ALA A 40 -5.63 -6.28 -0.79
C ALA A 40 -5.49 -4.75 -0.70
N LEU A 41 -5.50 -4.20 0.51
CA LEU A 41 -5.30 -2.77 0.75
C LEU A 41 -3.89 -2.31 0.34
N ALA A 42 -2.86 -3.11 0.61
CA ALA A 42 -1.48 -2.76 0.27
C ALA A 42 -1.28 -2.65 -1.24
N VAL A 43 -1.84 -3.60 -2.01
CA VAL A 43 -1.84 -3.52 -3.48
C VAL A 43 -2.58 -2.27 -3.95
N GLY A 44 -3.78 -2.02 -3.42
CA GLY A 44 -4.57 -0.84 -3.78
C GLY A 44 -3.83 0.48 -3.52
N PHE A 45 -3.25 0.62 -2.33
CA PHE A 45 -2.48 1.81 -1.97
C PHE A 45 -1.18 1.95 -2.76
N ALA A 46 -0.45 0.85 -3.01
CA ALA A 46 0.76 0.91 -3.82
C ALA A 46 0.46 1.39 -5.25
N VAL A 47 -0.62 0.89 -5.87
CA VAL A 47 -1.04 1.35 -7.19
C VAL A 47 -1.45 2.82 -7.14
N ALA A 48 -2.30 3.21 -6.18
CA ALA A 48 -2.76 4.59 -6.04
C ALA A 48 -1.58 5.57 -5.87
N LEU A 49 -0.66 5.28 -4.94
CA LEU A 49 0.52 6.09 -4.70
C LEU A 49 1.44 6.18 -5.92
N TYR A 50 1.58 5.11 -6.69
CA TYR A 50 2.44 5.10 -7.87
C TYR A 50 1.88 5.99 -8.98
N VAL A 51 0.56 5.98 -9.17
CA VAL A 51 -0.14 6.82 -10.13
C VAL A 51 -0.06 8.29 -9.72
N THR A 52 -0.43 8.62 -8.48
CA THR A 52 -0.45 10.01 -8.00
C THR A 52 0.93 10.66 -8.03
N LEU A 53 1.98 9.96 -7.54
CA LEU A 53 3.36 10.44 -7.64
C LEU A 53 3.85 10.59 -9.09
N GLY A 54 3.20 9.93 -10.05
CA GLY A 54 3.45 10.11 -11.47
C GLY A 54 2.80 11.35 -12.04
N GLU A 55 1.56 11.62 -11.66
CA GLU A 55 0.82 12.82 -12.04
C GLU A 55 1.53 14.08 -11.49
N GLU A 56 1.93 14.07 -10.22
CA GLU A 56 2.63 15.21 -9.61
C GLU A 56 4.01 15.49 -10.22
N ALA A 57 4.65 14.49 -10.81
CA ALA A 57 5.91 14.67 -11.52
C ALA A 57 5.75 15.21 -12.95
N ALA A 58 4.52 15.28 -13.46
CA ALA A 58 4.19 15.79 -14.79
C ALA A 58 3.69 17.25 -14.78
N VAL A 59 3.42 17.81 -13.60
CA VAL A 59 3.08 19.22 -13.36
C VAL A 59 4.34 20.02 -13.07
#